data_AF-A0A223GQQ4-F1
#
_entry.id   AF-A0A223GQQ4-F1
#
_cell.length_a   1.000
_cell.length_b   1.000
_cell.length_c   1.000
_cell.angle_alpha   90.00
_cell.angle_beta   90.00
_cell.angle_gamma   90.00
#
_symmetry.space_group_name_H-M   'P 1'
#
loop_
_entity.id
_entity.type
_entity.pdbx_description
1 polymer ?
#
loop_
_entity_poly.entity_id
_entity_poly.type
_entity_poly.pdbx_seq_one_letter_code
_entity_poly.pdbx_strand_id
1 'polypeptide(L)'
;MSRTLATPRTPQGNDSLFASYEAIASLSTEMVEAAEAGDWAGVSALERECALYMERLGRTPSRPVLSEAELRRKRDLMMRILANDARVRALVCPRQDQLLRPMDAARRSIGARQAYAAVSYY
;
A
#
# COMPACT_ATOMS: atom_id res chain seq x y z
N MET A 1 -29.33 -41.94 -18.61
CA MET A 1 -28.81 -40.98 -19.62
C MET A 1 -28.54 -39.66 -18.93
N SER A 2 -27.27 -39.42 -18.62
CA SER A 2 -26.80 -38.26 -17.85
C SER A 2 -26.91 -36.97 -18.67
N ARG A 3 -27.47 -35.92 -18.09
CA ARG A 3 -27.32 -34.56 -18.60
C ARG A 3 -27.03 -33.63 -17.42
N THR A 4 -25.76 -33.55 -17.06
CA THR A 4 -25.23 -32.50 -16.19
C THR A 4 -25.41 -31.18 -16.92
N LEU A 5 -26.39 -30.38 -16.50
CA LEU A 5 -26.55 -29.00 -16.95
C LEU A 5 -25.41 -28.19 -16.33
N ALA A 6 -24.38 -27.91 -17.12
CA ALA A 6 -23.39 -26.90 -16.78
C ALA A 6 -24.11 -25.54 -16.77
N THR A 7 -24.33 -24.97 -15.59
CA THR A 7 -24.84 -23.62 -15.41
C THR A 7 -23.96 -22.64 -16.19
N PRO A 8 -24.53 -21.75 -17.03
CA PRO A 8 -23.73 -20.77 -17.76
C PRO A 8 -23.04 -19.84 -16.76
N ARG A 9 -21.70 -19.85 -16.80
CA ARG A 9 -20.82 -18.91 -16.09
C ARG A 9 -21.18 -17.50 -16.55
N THR A 10 -21.64 -16.63 -15.66
CA THR A 10 -21.95 -15.23 -15.98
C THR A 10 -20.65 -14.46 -16.26
N PRO A 11 -20.37 -14.05 -17.52
CA PRO A 11 -19.12 -13.36 -17.87
C PRO A 11 -19.04 -11.96 -17.23
N GLN A 12 -20.20 -11.30 -17.09
CA GLN A 12 -20.31 -9.91 -16.63
C GLN A 12 -19.83 -9.70 -15.18
N GLY A 13 -19.95 -10.72 -14.31
CA GLY A 13 -19.51 -10.63 -12.92
C GLY A 13 -17.99 -10.66 -12.77
N ASN A 14 -17.29 -11.43 -13.61
CA ASN A 14 -15.84 -11.54 -13.59
C ASN A 14 -15.20 -10.29 -14.19
N ASP A 15 -15.73 -9.80 -15.32
CA ASP A 15 -15.20 -8.61 -15.99
C ASP A 15 -15.35 -7.36 -15.12
N SER A 16 -16.50 -7.18 -14.45
CA SER A 16 -16.70 -6.07 -13.52
C SER A 16 -15.79 -6.14 -12.28
N LEU A 17 -15.49 -7.35 -11.80
CA LEU A 17 -14.54 -7.59 -10.71
C LEU A 17 -13.12 -7.18 -11.12
N PHE A 18 -12.65 -7.63 -12.29
CA PHE A 18 -11.31 -7.31 -12.78
C PHE A 18 -11.16 -5.83 -13.11
N ALA A 19 -12.17 -5.22 -13.73
CA ALA A 19 -12.18 -3.77 -13.98
C ALA A 19 -12.02 -2.96 -12.68
N SER A 20 -12.64 -3.40 -11.57
CA SER A 20 -12.50 -2.74 -10.27
C SER A 20 -11.10 -2.90 -9.69
N TYR A 21 -10.50 -4.09 -9.76
CA TYR A 21 -9.11 -4.29 -9.32
C TYR A 21 -8.10 -3.52 -10.16
N GLU A 22 -8.31 -3.45 -11.48
CA GLU A 22 -7.46 -2.69 -12.39
C GLU A 22 -7.55 -1.19 -12.14
N ALA A 23 -8.76 -0.67 -11.90
CA ALA A 23 -8.94 0.73 -11.52
C ALA A 23 -8.19 1.06 -10.22
N ILE A 24 -8.32 0.22 -9.17
CA ILE A 24 -7.60 0.44 -7.90
C ILE A 24 -6.07 0.34 -8.12
N ALA A 25 -5.59 -0.59 -8.95
CA ALA A 25 -4.18 -0.70 -9.27
C ALA A 25 -3.63 0.52 -10.03
N SER A 26 -4.42 1.13 -10.92
CA SER A 26 -4.07 2.39 -11.59
C SER A 26 -4.04 3.55 -10.60
N LEU A 27 -5.13 3.76 -9.87
CA LEU A 27 -5.26 4.85 -8.89
C LEU A 27 -4.20 4.79 -7.80
N SER A 28 -3.86 3.59 -7.31
CA SER A 28 -2.76 3.42 -6.34
C SER A 28 -1.39 3.74 -6.94
N THR A 29 -1.19 3.56 -8.25
CA THR A 29 0.05 3.99 -8.94
C THR A 29 0.10 5.51 -9.02
N GLU A 30 -1.00 6.16 -9.42
CA GLU A 30 -1.12 7.63 -9.46
C GLU A 30 -0.96 8.24 -8.05
N MET A 31 -1.40 7.53 -7.00
CA MET A 31 -1.23 7.97 -5.62
C MET A 31 0.24 7.98 -5.19
N VAL A 32 1.05 7.03 -5.69
CA VAL A 32 2.50 7.04 -5.49
C VAL A 32 3.11 8.26 -6.17
N GLU A 33 2.74 8.53 -7.43
CA GLU A 33 3.25 9.69 -8.19
C GLU A 33 2.90 11.02 -7.50
N ALA A 34 1.65 11.16 -7.04
CA ALA A 34 1.21 12.32 -6.27
C ALA A 34 1.97 12.47 -4.94
N ALA A 35 2.19 11.36 -4.21
CA ALA A 35 2.95 11.36 -2.97
C ALA A 35 4.43 11.72 -3.19
N GLU A 36 5.04 11.27 -4.30
CA GLU A 36 6.41 11.64 -4.67
C GLU A 36 6.54 13.12 -5.04
N ALA A 37 5.50 13.70 -5.65
CA ALA A 37 5.41 15.12 -5.94
C ALA A 37 5.04 15.98 -4.71
N GLY A 38 4.68 15.37 -3.58
CA GLY A 38 4.17 16.07 -2.40
C GLY A 38 2.76 16.65 -2.56
N ASP A 39 2.00 16.20 -3.56
CA ASP A 39 0.61 16.60 -3.80
C ASP A 39 -0.36 15.85 -2.86
N TRP A 40 -0.40 16.27 -1.60
CA TRP A 40 -1.25 15.63 -0.60
C TRP A 40 -2.75 15.79 -0.87
N ALA A 41 -3.15 16.84 -1.58
CA ALA A 41 -4.54 17.03 -2.01
C ALA A 41 -4.92 16.00 -3.08
N GLY A 42 -4.03 15.77 -4.05
CA GLY A 42 -4.14 14.71 -5.05
C GLY A 42 -4.19 13.32 -4.42
N VAL A 43 -3.27 13.00 -3.49
CA VAL A 43 -3.29 11.73 -2.73
C VAL A 43 -4.64 11.51 -2.05
N SER A 44 -5.17 12.53 -1.36
CA SER A 44 -6.46 12.43 -0.66
C SER A 44 -7.64 12.26 -1.62
N ALA A 45 -7.58 12.85 -2.82
CA ALA A 45 -8.61 12.68 -3.85
C ALA A 45 -8.61 11.26 -4.42
N LEU A 46 -7.42 10.76 -4.79
CA LEU A 46 -7.22 9.41 -5.30
C LEU A 46 -7.62 8.34 -4.27
N GLU A 47 -7.35 8.56 -2.97
CA GLU A 47 -7.80 7.66 -1.90
C GLU A 47 -9.33 7.54 -1.85
N ARG A 48 -10.06 8.66 -1.97
CA ARG A 48 -11.53 8.64 -2.01
C ARG A 48 -12.05 7.87 -3.22
N GLU A 49 -11.42 8.03 -4.38
CA GLU A 49 -11.79 7.27 -5.58
C GLU A 49 -11.54 5.77 -5.41
N CYS A 50 -10.37 5.39 -4.87
CA CYS A 50 -10.06 3.99 -4.51
C CYS A 50 -11.13 3.39 -3.58
N ALA A 51 -11.59 4.14 -2.57
CA ALA A 51 -12.61 3.69 -1.63
C ALA A 51 -13.93 3.33 -2.34
N LEU A 52 -14.33 4.08 -3.37
CA LEU A 52 -15.54 3.78 -4.15
C LEU A 52 -15.44 2.44 -4.90
N TYR A 53 -14.28 2.12 -5.46
CA TYR A 53 -14.05 0.84 -6.12
C TYR A 53 -13.96 -0.31 -5.11
N MET A 54 -13.33 -0.10 -3.95
CA MET A 54 -13.31 -1.10 -2.87
C MET A 54 -14.70 -1.40 -2.33
N GLU A 55 -15.56 -0.39 -2.21
CA GLU A 55 -16.96 -0.58 -1.80
C GLU A 55 -17.74 -1.41 -2.83
N ARG A 56 -17.56 -1.16 -4.13
CA ARG A 56 -18.16 -1.96 -5.21
C ARG A 56 -17.73 -3.42 -5.14
N LEU A 57 -16.45 -3.67 -4.89
CA LEU A 57 -15.93 -5.02 -4.67
C LEU A 57 -16.59 -5.70 -3.46
N GLY A 58 -16.79 -4.96 -2.35
CA GLY A 58 -17.42 -5.47 -1.14
C GLY A 58 -18.92 -5.76 -1.27
N ARG A 59 -19.63 -4.99 -2.10
CA ARG A 59 -21.08 -5.14 -2.35
C ARG A 59 -21.43 -6.27 -3.33
N THR A 60 -20.44 -6.91 -3.95
CA THR A 60 -20.67 -8.00 -4.91
C THR A 60 -21.14 -9.26 -4.14
N PRO A 61 -22.44 -9.63 -4.24
CA PRO A 61 -23.08 -10.57 -3.30
C PRO A 61 -22.66 -12.03 -3.48
N SER A 62 -22.11 -12.37 -4.66
CA SER A 62 -21.57 -13.69 -4.96
C SER A 62 -20.16 -13.55 -5.49
N ARG A 63 -19.19 -14.19 -4.84
CA ARG A 63 -17.84 -14.29 -5.39
C ARG A 63 -17.91 -15.21 -6.61
N PRO A 64 -17.59 -14.71 -7.82
CA PRO A 64 -17.61 -15.56 -8.98
C PRO A 64 -16.62 -16.72 -8.83
N VAL A 65 -16.95 -17.85 -9.44
CA VAL A 65 -16.00 -18.94 -9.62
C VAL A 65 -14.96 -18.47 -10.63
N LEU A 66 -13.73 -18.30 -10.14
CA LEU A 66 -12.59 -17.88 -10.95
C LEU A 66 -11.84 -19.10 -11.47
N SER A 67 -11.47 -19.08 -12.73
CA SER A 67 -10.48 -19.99 -13.28
C SER A 67 -9.12 -19.78 -12.64
N GLU A 68 -8.24 -20.76 -12.79
CA GLU A 68 -6.87 -20.70 -12.27
C GLU A 68 -6.06 -19.53 -12.90
N ALA A 69 -6.33 -19.17 -14.16
CA ALA A 69 -5.74 -17.97 -14.79
C ALA A 69 -6.26 -16.66 -14.16
N GLU A 70 -7.56 -16.59 -13.88
CA GLU A 70 -8.19 -15.44 -13.22
C GLU A 70 -7.72 -15.28 -11.76
N LEU A 71 -7.52 -16.38 -11.03
CA LEU A 71 -6.95 -16.36 -9.68
C LEU A 71 -5.52 -15.79 -9.67
N ARG A 72 -4.69 -16.18 -10.64
CA ARG A 72 -3.36 -15.58 -10.81
C ARG A 72 -3.45 -14.10 -11.12
N ARG A 73 -4.24 -13.69 -12.11
CA ARG A 73 -4.44 -12.27 -12.46
C ARG A 73 -4.89 -11.45 -11.25
N LYS A 74 -5.84 -11.97 -10.48
CA LYS A 74 -6.33 -11.31 -9.26
C LYS A 74 -5.23 -11.15 -8.22
N ARG A 75 -4.39 -12.18 -8.02
CA ARG A 75 -3.25 -12.12 -7.11
C ARG A 75 -2.25 -11.05 -7.54
N ASP A 76 -1.92 -11.00 -8.83
CA ASP A 76 -0.95 -10.03 -9.36
C ASP A 76 -1.43 -8.58 -9.16
N LEU A 77 -2.71 -8.32 -9.43
CA LEU A 77 -3.34 -7.02 -9.17
C LEU A 77 -3.30 -6.66 -7.67
N MET A 78 -3.64 -7.61 -6.79
CA MET A 78 -3.60 -7.39 -5.34
C MET A 78 -2.20 -7.06 -4.85
N MET A 79 -1.18 -7.78 -5.32
CA MET A 79 0.21 -7.53 -4.94
C MET A 79 0.68 -6.15 -5.40
N ARG A 80 0.27 -5.71 -6.59
CA ARG A 80 0.57 -4.35 -7.08
C ARG A 80 -0.07 -3.27 -6.19
N ILE A 81 -1.34 -3.43 -5.84
CA ILE A 81 -2.05 -2.51 -4.94
C ILE A 81 -1.32 -2.42 -3.59
N LEU A 82 -1.02 -3.56 -2.97
CA LEU A 82 -0.32 -3.60 -1.67
C LEU A 82 1.08 -2.99 -1.73
N ALA A 83 1.82 -3.19 -2.82
CA ALA A 83 3.14 -2.61 -3.02
C ALA A 83 3.06 -1.08 -3.15
N ASN A 84 2.08 -0.57 -3.90
CA ASN A 84 1.83 0.86 -4.04
C ASN A 84 1.43 1.48 -2.70
N ASP A 85 0.51 0.87 -1.95
CA ASP A 85 0.11 1.34 -0.61
C ASP A 85 1.30 1.43 0.35
N ALA A 86 2.19 0.43 0.33
CA ALA A 86 3.39 0.44 1.15
C ALA A 86 4.33 1.60 0.77
N ARG A 87 4.45 1.91 -0.52
CA ARG A 87 5.25 3.04 -1.02
C ARG A 87 4.65 4.39 -0.61
N VAL A 88 3.33 4.57 -0.77
CA VAL A 88 2.64 5.79 -0.30
C VAL A 88 2.87 6.01 1.20
N ARG A 89 2.71 4.97 2.03
CA ARG A 89 2.96 5.09 3.48
C ARG A 89 4.40 5.46 3.82
N ALA A 90 5.37 4.92 3.08
CA ALA A 90 6.78 5.25 3.26
C ALA A 90 7.10 6.71 2.90
N LEU A 91 6.37 7.30 1.95
CA LEU A 91 6.50 8.70 1.55
C LEU A 91 5.82 9.66 2.54
N VAL A 92 4.63 9.30 3.05
CA VAL A 92 3.87 10.10 4.02
C VAL A 92 4.48 10.06 5.42
N CYS A 93 5.04 8.92 5.83
CA CYS A 93 5.69 8.74 7.11
C CYS A 93 7.19 8.44 6.89
N PRO A 94 8.03 9.45 6.61
CA PRO A 94 9.46 9.23 6.56
C PRO A 94 9.92 8.72 7.94
N ARG A 95 10.53 7.53 7.97
CA ARG A 95 11.08 6.93 9.20
C ARG A 95 11.98 7.98 9.87
N GLN A 96 11.69 8.32 11.12
CA GLN A 96 12.36 9.39 11.90
C GLN A 96 13.88 9.22 12.05
N ASP A 97 14.46 8.10 11.59
CA ASP A 97 15.89 7.80 11.63
C ASP A 97 16.76 8.77 10.80
N GLN A 98 16.20 9.52 9.84
CA GLN A 98 16.95 10.56 9.11
C GLN A 98 17.01 11.91 9.82
N LEU A 99 16.13 12.19 10.78
CA LEU A 99 16.19 13.41 11.61
C LEU A 99 17.18 13.30 12.76
N LEU A 100 17.66 12.09 13.06
CA LEU A 100 18.71 11.81 14.05
C LEU A 100 20.08 11.61 13.40
N ARG A 101 20.35 12.19 12.22
CA ARG A 101 21.74 12.41 11.82
C ARG A 101 22.26 13.54 12.71
N PRO A 102 23.08 13.26 13.74
CA PRO A 102 23.36 14.28 14.72
C PRO A 102 24.17 15.38 14.04
N MET A 103 23.90 16.62 14.43
CA MET A 103 24.79 17.76 14.20
C MET A 103 26.12 17.54 14.96
N ASP A 104 26.90 16.52 14.59
CA ASP A 104 28.15 16.13 15.24
C ASP A 104 29.37 16.93 14.73
N ALA A 105 29.19 17.82 13.75
CA ALA A 105 30.27 18.64 13.22
C ALA A 105 30.60 19.87 14.09
N ALA A 106 29.68 20.32 14.97
CA ALA A 106 29.82 21.59 15.68
C ALA A 106 30.27 21.48 17.15
N ARG A 107 30.42 20.26 17.71
CA ARG A 107 30.72 20.07 19.15
C ARG A 107 32.11 19.49 19.45
N ARG A 108 32.94 19.22 18.43
CA ARG A 108 34.31 18.68 18.60
C ARG A 108 35.40 19.75 18.81
N SER A 109 35.08 20.90 19.42
CA SER A 109 36.07 21.96 19.69
C SER A 109 36.00 22.59 21.08
N ILE A 110 35.44 21.90 22.08
CA ILE A 110 35.61 22.23 23.50
C ILE A 110 35.73 20.87 24.19
N GLY A 111 36.86 20.43 24.73
CA GLY A 111 37.81 21.13 25.57
C GLY A 111 38.04 20.18 26.75
N ALA A 112 39.30 19.85 27.00
CA ALA A 112 39.74 18.78 27.89
C ALA A 112 39.30 18.90 29.37
N ARG A 113 39.36 17.75 30.06
CA ARG A 113 39.67 17.50 31.50
C ARG A 113 38.53 17.17 32.49
N GLN A 114 38.94 16.28 33.42
CA GLN A 114 38.37 15.87 34.73
C GLN A 114 37.28 14.78 34.66
N ALA A 115 37.49 13.49 35.00
CA ALA A 115 38.12 12.79 36.14
C ALA A 115 37.35 12.94 37.48
N TYR A 116 36.72 11.85 37.96
CA TYR A 116 37.00 11.13 39.23
C TYR A 116 35.83 10.24 39.68
N ALA A 117 36.20 9.04 40.18
CA ALA A 117 35.59 8.21 41.25
C ALA A 117 34.09 7.86 41.17
N ALA A 118 33.70 6.58 41.05
CA ALA A 118 33.72 5.50 42.04
C ALA A 118 32.51 5.50 43.02
N VAL A 119 32.20 4.29 43.51
CA VAL A 119 31.14 3.84 44.46
C VAL A 119 29.89 3.29 43.72
N SER A 120 29.74 1.97 43.50
CA SER A 120 29.59 0.81 44.41
C SER A 120 28.13 0.55 44.83
N TYR A 121 27.63 -0.62 44.38
CA TYR A 121 26.48 -1.44 44.80
C TYR A 121 25.15 -0.76 45.14
N TYR A 122 24.13 -1.04 44.32
CA TYR A 122 23.17 -2.13 44.56
C TYR A 122 22.75 -2.74 43.22
#